data_AF-A0A5Q3H6X2-F1
#
_entry.id   AF-A0A5Q3H6X2-F1
#
_cell.length_a   1.000
_cell.length_b   1.000
_cell.length_c   1.000
_cell.angle_alpha   90.00
_cell.angle_beta   90.00
_cell.angle_gamma   90.00
#
_symmetry.space_group_name_H-M   'P 1'
#
loop_
_entity.id
_entity.type
_entity.pdbx_description
1 polymer ?
#
loop_
_entity_poly.entity_id
_entity_poly.type
_entity_poly.pdbx_seq_one_letter_code
_entity_poly.pdbx_strand_id
1 'polypeptide(L)'
;MFGFTASCVGRGWSEDRSRPSQDVREKDSMKLHDEIKKRCEQYPLHSQQNVADPMLCAKLFFPLGSGAWYVAEYNPITFEAFGYVSGMDVDEWGYFSVAELLEVKVAGVFSIEVSLHFSSRPASELGILR
;
A
#
# COMPACT_ATOMS: atom_id res chain seq x y z
N MET A 1 -3.83 -46.12 -46.73
CA MET A 1 -5.15 -45.66 -46.26
C MET A 1 -5.24 -46.01 -44.78
N PHE A 2 -5.71 -45.07 -43.94
CA PHE A 2 -5.89 -45.14 -42.47
C PHE A 2 -4.59 -45.16 -41.64
N GLY A 3 -4.39 -44.34 -40.59
CA GLY A 3 -5.25 -43.36 -39.93
C GLY A 3 -4.44 -42.57 -38.87
N PHE A 4 -4.95 -41.39 -38.52
CA PHE A 4 -4.39 -40.36 -37.63
C PHE A 4 -4.47 -40.73 -36.12
N THR A 5 -3.44 -40.30 -35.35
CA THR A 5 -3.39 -39.68 -33.98
C THR A 5 -4.25 -40.24 -32.84
N ALA A 6 -3.94 -40.15 -31.54
CA ALA A 6 -2.89 -39.63 -30.66
C ALA A 6 -3.12 -40.29 -29.28
N SER A 7 -2.21 -40.16 -28.31
CA SER A 7 -2.51 -39.58 -26.98
C SER A 7 -1.49 -39.95 -25.89
N CYS A 8 -1.32 -39.00 -24.98
CA CYS A 8 -0.73 -39.08 -23.64
C CYS A 8 0.80 -38.97 -23.53
N VAL A 9 1.33 -37.76 -23.77
CA VAL A 9 2.49 -37.29 -22.99
C VAL A 9 1.94 -36.42 -21.86
N GLY A 10 2.23 -36.84 -20.63
CA GLY A 10 1.76 -36.19 -19.41
C GLY A 10 2.09 -34.70 -19.41
N ARG A 11 1.09 -33.87 -19.14
CA ARG A 11 1.29 -32.46 -18.83
C ARG A 11 2.08 -32.36 -17.53
N GLY A 12 3.38 -32.14 -17.65
CA GLY A 12 4.19 -31.59 -16.58
C GLY A 12 3.55 -30.28 -16.13
N TRP A 13 3.33 -30.16 -14.83
CA TRP A 13 3.03 -28.87 -14.22
C TRP A 13 4.21 -27.94 -14.49
N SER A 14 4.03 -26.95 -15.36
CA SER A 14 5.03 -25.90 -15.55
C SER A 14 4.91 -24.90 -14.41
N GLU A 15 5.91 -24.89 -13.53
CA GLU A 15 6.13 -23.88 -12.48
C GLU A 15 6.55 -22.51 -13.08
N ASP A 16 5.90 -22.03 -14.13
CA ASP A 16 6.10 -20.66 -14.58
C ASP A 16 5.11 -19.74 -13.87
N ARG A 17 5.39 -19.50 -12.58
CA ARG A 17 4.90 -18.31 -11.87
C ARG A 17 6.06 -17.33 -11.77
N SER A 18 6.44 -16.78 -12.92
CA SER A 18 7.52 -15.82 -13.06
C SER A 18 7.20 -14.55 -12.26
N ARG A 19 8.12 -14.20 -11.36
CA ARG A 19 8.09 -12.93 -10.62
C ARG A 19 8.01 -11.77 -11.64
N PRO A 20 7.17 -10.75 -11.40
CA PRO A 20 7.12 -9.58 -12.28
C PRO A 20 8.50 -8.92 -12.40
N SER A 21 8.80 -8.39 -13.59
CA SER A 21 10.03 -7.64 -13.88
C SER A 21 10.22 -6.46 -12.92
N GLN A 22 11.44 -5.93 -12.82
CA GLN A 22 11.70 -4.74 -12.00
C GLN A 22 10.93 -3.52 -12.51
N ASP A 23 10.78 -3.35 -13.83
CA ASP A 23 10.08 -2.19 -14.41
C ASP A 23 8.59 -2.12 -14.03
N VAL A 24 7.89 -3.27 -14.05
CA VAL A 24 6.49 -3.36 -13.63
C VAL A 24 6.36 -2.99 -12.15
N ARG A 25 7.29 -3.46 -11.31
CA ARG A 25 7.31 -3.16 -9.87
C ARG A 25 7.54 -1.67 -9.59
N GLU A 26 8.47 -1.04 -10.29
CA GLU A 26 8.72 0.41 -10.16
C GLU A 26 7.51 1.23 -10.60
N LYS A 27 6.85 0.81 -11.69
CA LYS A 27 5.66 1.48 -12.21
C LYS A 27 4.48 1.41 -11.23
N ASP A 28 4.23 0.25 -10.61
CA ASP A 28 3.16 0.08 -9.63
C ASP A 28 3.42 0.90 -8.36
N SER A 29 4.67 0.93 -7.88
CA SER A 29 5.07 1.79 -6.76
C SER A 29 4.87 3.28 -7.10
N MET A 30 5.26 3.71 -8.29
CA MET A 30 5.09 5.11 -8.72
C MET A 30 3.62 5.52 -8.76
N LYS A 31 2.75 4.65 -9.31
CA LYS A 31 1.30 4.89 -9.34
C LYS A 31 0.73 5.06 -7.93
N LEU A 32 1.24 4.32 -6.96
CA LEU A 32 0.80 4.42 -5.58
C LEU A 32 1.24 5.73 -4.93
N HIS A 33 2.49 6.16 -5.15
CA HIS A 33 2.98 7.46 -4.70
C HIS A 33 2.18 8.62 -5.29
N ASP A 34 1.81 8.54 -6.57
CA ASP A 34 0.97 9.55 -7.24
C ASP A 34 -0.43 9.63 -6.61
N GLU A 35 -1.02 8.49 -6.24
CA GLU A 35 -2.33 8.46 -5.58
C GLU A 35 -2.29 9.07 -4.19
N ILE A 36 -1.26 8.75 -3.38
CA ILE A 36 -1.08 9.37 -2.06
C ILE A 36 -0.83 10.88 -2.21
N LYS A 37 0.06 11.27 -3.14
CA LYS A 37 0.35 12.68 -3.42
C LYS A 37 -0.92 13.45 -3.75
N LYS A 38 -1.78 12.89 -4.61
CA LYS A 38 -3.05 13.51 -4.98
C LYS A 38 -4.00 13.65 -3.79
N ARG A 39 -4.11 12.62 -2.95
CA ARG A 39 -5.00 12.67 -1.77
C ARG A 39 -4.52 13.61 -0.68
N CYS A 40 -3.20 13.71 -0.52
CA CYS A 40 -2.55 14.47 0.54
C CYS A 40 -1.99 15.82 0.04
N GLU A 41 -2.42 16.30 -1.14
CA GLU A 41 -1.92 17.55 -1.74
C GLU A 41 -2.08 18.76 -0.81
N GLN A 42 -3.13 18.78 0.00
CA GLN A 42 -3.42 19.84 0.97
C GLN A 42 -2.69 19.69 2.31
N TYR A 43 -2.01 18.56 2.52
CA TYR A 43 -1.43 18.18 3.80
C TYR A 43 0.07 17.80 3.64
N PRO A 44 0.93 18.77 3.29
CA PRO A 44 2.37 18.53 3.30
C PRO A 44 2.87 18.22 4.72
N LEU A 45 4.05 17.61 4.84
CA LEU A 45 4.67 17.38 6.15
C LEU A 45 4.71 18.67 6.99
N HIS A 46 4.43 18.51 8.27
CA HIS A 46 4.31 19.53 9.30
C HIS A 46 3.12 20.50 9.18
N SER A 47 2.17 20.26 8.27
CA SER A 47 1.00 21.14 8.10
C SER A 47 -0.05 21.03 9.21
N GLN A 48 -0.05 19.94 9.98
CA GLN A 48 -1.08 19.60 10.97
C GLN A 48 -0.52 19.41 12.40
N GLN A 49 0.72 19.80 12.70
CA GLN A 49 1.38 19.52 14.00
C GLN A 49 0.64 20.02 15.24
N ASN A 50 -0.11 21.10 15.12
CA ASN A 50 -0.87 21.70 16.24
C ASN A 50 -2.38 21.48 16.10
N VAL A 51 -2.79 20.55 15.24
CA VAL A 51 -4.20 20.22 15.02
C VAL A 51 -4.55 19.05 15.93
N ALA A 52 -5.43 19.29 16.90
CA ALA A 52 -5.84 18.25 17.85
C ALA A 52 -6.57 17.07 17.18
N ASP A 53 -7.26 17.34 16.06
CA ASP A 53 -7.97 16.35 15.25
C ASP A 53 -7.54 16.43 13.79
N PRO A 54 -6.36 15.85 13.45
CA PRO A 54 -5.80 15.98 12.11
C PRO A 54 -6.67 15.25 11.07
N MET A 55 -6.71 15.81 9.86
CA MET A 55 -7.33 15.18 8.70
C MET A 55 -6.45 14.03 8.21
N LEU A 56 -7.05 12.86 8.03
CA LEU A 56 -6.41 11.71 7.43
C LEU A 56 -6.77 11.67 5.94
N CYS A 57 -5.78 11.89 5.07
CA CYS A 57 -5.96 12.01 3.63
C CYS A 57 -5.98 10.66 2.90
N ALA A 58 -5.26 9.66 3.40
CA ALA A 58 -5.21 8.33 2.79
C ALA A 58 -5.15 7.22 3.84
N LYS A 59 -5.56 6.01 3.43
CA LYS A 59 -5.35 4.78 4.20
C LYS A 59 -4.59 3.79 3.34
N LEU A 60 -3.45 3.33 3.85
CA LEU A 60 -2.70 2.20 3.33
C LEU A 60 -3.01 0.97 4.18
N PHE A 61 -3.02 -0.20 3.57
CA PHE A 61 -3.26 -1.44 4.31
C PHE A 61 -2.53 -2.61 3.65
N PHE A 62 -2.26 -3.64 4.45
CA PHE A 62 -1.75 -4.90 3.95
C PHE A 62 -2.91 -5.88 3.71
N PRO A 63 -3.17 -6.36 2.47
CA PRO A 63 -4.34 -7.20 2.17
C PRO A 63 -4.35 -8.56 2.89
N LEU A 64 -3.19 -9.07 3.32
CA LEU A 64 -3.07 -10.35 4.01
C LEU A 64 -2.85 -10.22 5.53
N GLY A 65 -3.00 -9.02 6.09
CA GLY A 65 -2.81 -8.80 7.52
C GLY A 65 -3.67 -7.67 8.07
N SER A 66 -3.48 -7.37 9.34
CA SER A 66 -4.20 -6.31 10.05
C SER A 66 -3.55 -4.93 9.94
N GLY A 67 -2.30 -4.87 9.49
CA GLY A 67 -1.53 -3.63 9.40
C GLY A 67 -2.22 -2.58 8.53
N ALA A 68 -2.45 -1.40 9.11
CA ALA A 68 -3.03 -0.25 8.47
C ALA A 68 -2.26 1.02 8.85
N TRP A 69 -2.06 1.89 7.85
CA TRP A 69 -1.41 3.19 8.01
C TRP A 69 -2.36 4.27 7.51
N TYR A 70 -2.76 5.16 8.42
CA TYR A 70 -3.60 6.30 8.12
C TYR A 70 -2.71 7.53 7.95
N VAL A 71 -2.59 8.01 6.73
CA VAL A 71 -1.72 9.13 6.37
C VAL A 71 -2.41 10.44 6.72
N ALA A 72 -1.79 11.25 7.58
CA ALA A 72 -2.22 12.61 7.87
C ALA A 72 -1.46 13.63 7.01
N GLU A 73 -0.16 13.41 6.82
CA GLU A 73 0.71 14.29 6.06
C GLU A 73 1.66 13.48 5.19
N TYR A 74 2.07 14.03 4.04
CA TYR A 74 2.94 13.32 3.11
C TYR A 74 3.92 14.25 2.36
N ASN A 75 5.16 13.80 2.19
CA ASN A 75 6.16 14.45 1.36
C ASN A 75 6.41 13.64 0.08
N PRO A 76 5.99 14.13 -1.10
CA PRO A 76 6.20 13.40 -2.36
C PRO A 76 7.65 13.40 -2.87
N ILE A 77 8.56 14.16 -2.23
CA ILE A 77 9.99 14.19 -2.58
C ILE A 77 10.76 13.11 -1.80
N THR A 78 10.52 12.99 -0.49
CA THR A 78 11.22 12.02 0.37
C THR A 78 10.44 10.73 0.60
N PHE A 79 9.16 10.69 0.18
CA PHE A 79 8.22 9.59 0.42
C PHE A 79 7.94 9.31 1.90
N GLU A 80 8.26 10.25 2.78
CA GLU A 80 7.93 10.19 4.20
C GLU A 80 6.50 10.63 4.43
N ALA A 81 5.83 9.94 5.34
CA ALA A 81 4.49 10.26 5.82
C ALA A 81 4.50 10.42 7.34
N PHE A 82 3.58 11.26 7.84
CA PHE A 82 3.18 11.27 9.24
C PHE A 82 1.74 10.76 9.34
N GLY A 83 1.45 9.96 10.35
CA GLY A 83 0.13 9.37 10.48
C GLY A 83 -0.03 8.42 11.65
N TYR A 84 -1.16 7.71 11.64
CA TYR A 84 -1.50 6.72 12.66
C TYR A 84 -1.33 5.30 12.12
N VAL A 85 -0.64 4.46 12.86
CA VAL A 85 -0.41 3.05 12.54
C VAL A 85 -1.26 2.19 13.46
N SER A 86 -1.92 1.18 12.91
CA SER A 86 -2.78 0.28 13.67
C SER A 86 -2.74 -1.15 13.14
N GLY A 87 -3.14 -2.11 13.99
CA GLY A 87 -3.20 -3.52 13.63
C GLY A 87 -1.81 -4.17 13.54
N MET A 88 -0.82 -3.57 14.20
CA MET A 88 0.49 -4.14 14.51
C MET A 88 0.60 -4.38 16.02
N ASP A 89 1.81 -4.51 16.57
CA ASP A 89 2.03 -4.75 18.00
C ASP A 89 1.54 -3.61 18.89
N VAL A 90 1.68 -2.37 18.43
CA VAL A 90 1.24 -1.14 19.11
C VAL A 90 0.60 -0.20 18.10
N ASP A 91 -0.50 0.40 18.52
CA ASP A 91 -1.17 1.46 17.80
C ASP A 91 -0.55 2.81 18.18
N GLU A 92 -0.03 3.57 17.21
CA GLU A 92 0.71 4.80 17.50
C GLU A 92 0.65 5.85 16.39
N TRP A 93 0.88 7.11 16.77
CA TRP A 93 1.15 8.20 15.84
C TRP A 93 2.66 8.31 15.60
N GLY A 94 3.06 8.43 14.34
CA GLY A 94 4.49 8.50 14.01
C GLY A 94 4.77 8.78 12.55
N TYR A 95 6.07 8.89 12.27
CA TYR A 95 6.60 9.01 10.93
C TYR A 95 6.91 7.62 10.36
N PHE A 96 6.66 7.43 9.06
CA PHE A 96 7.01 6.20 8.36
C PHE A 96 7.37 6.47 6.89
N SER A 97 8.27 5.64 6.34
CA SER A 97 8.63 5.69 4.93
C SER A 97 7.64 4.89 4.10
N VAL A 98 6.91 5.56 3.21
CA VAL A 98 6.03 4.87 2.25
C VAL A 98 6.85 4.02 1.28
N ALA A 99 8.05 4.48 0.91
CA ALA A 99 8.94 3.71 0.04
C ALA A 99 9.33 2.37 0.68
N GLU A 100 9.75 2.36 1.95
CA GLU A 100 10.09 1.13 2.67
C GLU A 100 8.88 0.19 2.83
N LEU A 101 7.69 0.75 3.10
CA LEU A 101 6.46 -0.03 3.19
C LEU A 101 6.13 -0.77 1.88
N LEU A 102 6.43 -0.17 0.72
CA LEU A 102 6.20 -0.79 -0.60
C LEU A 102 7.24 -1.86 -0.97
N GLU A 103 8.42 -1.81 -0.37
CA GLU A 103 9.44 -2.85 -0.54
C GLU A 103 9.08 -4.15 0.18
N VAL A 104 8.25 -4.07 1.22
CA VAL A 104 7.73 -5.24 1.93
C VAL A 104 6.84 -6.06 1.00
N LYS A 105 7.34 -7.21 0.57
CA LYS A 105 6.61 -8.16 -0.30
C LYS A 105 6.50 -9.52 0.33
N VAL A 106 5.26 -9.95 0.57
CA VAL A 106 4.97 -11.31 1.03
C VAL A 106 4.79 -12.22 -0.19
N ALA A 107 5.51 -13.35 -0.18
CA ALA A 107 5.60 -14.30 -1.29
C ALA A 107 6.01 -13.66 -2.65
N GLY A 108 6.61 -12.46 -2.62
CA GLY A 108 7.01 -11.71 -3.82
C GLY A 108 5.85 -11.08 -4.62
N VAL A 109 4.61 -11.16 -4.12
CA VAL A 109 3.40 -10.71 -4.86
C VAL A 109 2.56 -9.74 -4.05
N PHE A 110 2.39 -9.96 -2.75
CA PHE A 110 1.52 -9.13 -1.92
C PHE A 110 2.30 -7.99 -1.29
N SER A 111 1.85 -6.76 -1.50
CA SER A 111 2.42 -5.54 -0.93
C SER A 111 1.34 -4.69 -0.27
N ILE A 112 1.75 -3.56 0.30
CA ILE A 112 0.84 -2.53 0.76
C ILE A 112 0.03 -1.95 -0.42
N GLU A 113 -1.24 -1.62 -0.15
CA GLU A 113 -2.17 -1.01 -1.11
C GLU A 113 -2.80 0.26 -0.54
N VAL A 114 -3.25 1.16 -1.42
CA VAL A 114 -4.06 2.35 -1.06
C VAL A 114 -5.55 1.99 -1.11
N SER A 115 -6.27 2.23 -0.02
CA SER A 115 -7.71 1.97 0.05
C SER A 115 -8.52 2.89 -0.88
N LEU A 116 -9.18 2.31 -1.88
CA LEU A 116 -10.04 3.04 -2.82
C LEU A 116 -11.27 3.67 -2.17
N HIS A 117 -11.80 3.05 -1.11
CA HIS A 117 -13.02 3.50 -0.42
C HIS A 117 -12.75 4.43 0.77
N PHE A 118 -11.49 4.78 1.01
CA PHE A 118 -11.15 5.71 2.07
C PHE A 118 -11.28 7.15 1.58
N SER A 119 -12.26 7.87 2.13
CA SER A 119 -12.40 9.32 1.93
C SER A 119 -11.74 10.07 3.08
N SER A 120 -11.12 11.20 2.76
CA SER A 120 -10.49 12.08 3.74
C SER A 120 -11.48 12.49 4.83
N ARG A 121 -11.05 12.37 6.09
CA ARG A 121 -11.86 12.67 7.28
C ARG A 121 -11.00 12.88 8.52
N PRO A 122 -11.50 13.55 9.57
CA PRO A 122 -10.79 13.71 10.83
C PRO A 122 -10.50 12.36 11.52
N ALA A 123 -9.45 12.32 12.33
CA ALA A 123 -9.06 11.13 13.09
C ALA A 123 -10.13 10.73 14.13
N SER A 124 -10.87 11.69 14.68
CA SER A 124 -11.98 11.45 15.61
C SER A 124 -13.10 10.60 15.01
N GLU A 125 -13.43 10.77 13.73
CA GLU A 125 -14.47 9.99 13.04
C GLU A 125 -14.13 8.50 12.91
N LEU A 126 -12.85 8.15 13.02
CA LEU A 126 -12.36 6.78 13.02
C LEU A 126 -12.18 6.21 14.43
N GLY A 127 -12.48 7.00 15.47
CA GLY A 127 -12.25 6.63 16.86
C GLY A 127 -10.78 6.37 17.17
N ILE A 128 -9.87 7.08 16.49
CA ILE A 128 -8.41 7.02 16.73
C ILE A 128 -8.04 7.88 17.95
N LEU A 129 -8.68 9.03 18.10
CA LEU A 129 -8.52 9.91 19.25
C LEU A 129 -9.40 9.35 20.38
N ARG A 130 -8.79 8.61 21.31
CA ARG A 130 -9.45 8.01 22.47
C ARG A 130 -8.88 8.55 23.76
#